data_AF-A0A5C6LKZ9-F1
#
_entry.id   AF-A0A5C6LKZ9-F1
#
_cell.length_a   1.000
_cell.length_b   1.000
_cell.length_c   1.000
_cell.angle_alpha   90.00
_cell.angle_beta   90.00
_cell.angle_gamma   90.00
#
_symmetry.space_group_name_H-M   'P 1'
#
loop_
_entity.id
_entity.type
_entity.pdbx_description
1 polymer ?
#
loop_
_entity_poly.entity_id
_entity_poly.type
_entity_poly.pdbx_seq_one_letter_code
_entity_poly.pdbx_strand_id
1 'polypeptide(L)' 'MNTFTIDHKNSPLTIEQADKHRFKVALPGRTLVLFLKQDNEGANHWFEDGTDNETPETKEIGIAIDNYLAKQ' A
#
# COMPACT_ATOMS: atom_id res chain seq x y z
N MET A 1 -3.13 4.06 -14.74
CA MET A 1 -2.84 4.88 -13.55
C MET A 1 -4.17 5.24 -12.93
N ASN A 2 -4.43 4.70 -11.73
CA ASN A 2 -5.65 4.98 -10.96
C ASN A 2 -5.23 5.65 -9.65
N THR A 3 -5.93 6.69 -9.23
CA THR A 3 -5.63 7.42 -7.99
C THR A 3 -6.85 7.38 -7.09
N PHE A 4 -6.68 6.98 -5.85
CA PHE A 4 -7.74 6.87 -4.86
C PHE A 4 -7.27 7.29 -3.47
N THR A 5 -8.19 7.43 -2.54
CA THR A 5 -7.89 7.80 -1.15
C THR A 5 -8.30 6.69 -0.21
N ILE A 6 -7.44 6.38 0.75
CA ILE A 6 -7.73 5.46 1.86
C ILE A 6 -7.73 6.24 3.18
N ASP A 7 -8.46 5.76 4.18
CA ASP A 7 -8.29 6.24 5.55
C ASP A 7 -7.19 5.45 6.25
N HIS A 8 -6.22 6.15 6.83
CA HIS A 8 -5.17 5.55 7.64
C HIS A 8 -4.89 6.44 8.86
N LYS A 9 -5.05 5.88 10.07
CA LYS A 9 -4.86 6.58 11.35
C LYS A 9 -5.70 7.87 11.48
N ASN A 10 -6.95 7.85 11.01
CA ASN A 10 -7.87 9.00 10.98
C ASN A 10 -7.39 10.15 10.06
N SER A 11 -6.58 9.83 9.06
CA SER A 11 -6.14 10.78 8.05
C SER A 11 -6.25 10.18 6.67
N PRO A 12 -6.77 10.94 5.68
CA PRO A 12 -6.83 10.45 4.32
C PRO A 12 -5.43 10.42 3.71
N LEU A 13 -5.05 9.28 3.13
CA LEU A 13 -3.84 9.14 2.32
C LEU A 13 -4.21 9.00 0.86
N THR A 14 -3.49 9.70 -0.01
CA THR A 14 -3.63 9.56 -1.46
C THR A 14 -2.75 8.43 -1.96
N ILE A 15 -3.35 7.51 -2.70
CA ILE A 15 -2.71 6.34 -3.30
C ILE A 15 -2.77 6.45 -4.81
N GLU A 16 -1.60 6.43 -5.45
CA GLU A 16 -1.46 6.33 -6.90
C GLU A 16 -1.07 4.89 -7.26
N GLN A 17 -1.97 4.15 -7.86
CA GLN A 17 -1.70 2.82 -8.39
C GLN A 17 -1.00 2.94 -9.74
N ALA A 18 0.31 2.66 -9.72
CA ALA A 18 1.15 2.65 -10.91
C ALA A 18 0.87 1.39 -11.75
N ASP A 19 0.74 0.24 -11.09
CA ASP A 19 0.42 -1.06 -11.68
C ASP A 19 -0.29 -1.97 -10.66
N LYS A 20 -0.55 -3.24 -11.02
CA LYS A 20 -1.31 -4.16 -10.15
C LYS A 20 -0.63 -4.42 -8.81
N HIS A 21 0.69 -4.27 -8.73
CA HIS A 21 1.46 -4.61 -7.54
C HIS A 21 2.24 -3.43 -6.96
N ARG A 22 2.23 -2.26 -7.62
CA ARG A 22 2.97 -1.07 -7.20
C ARG A 22 2.06 0.13 -6.95
N PHE A 23 2.19 0.70 -5.76
CA PHE A 23 1.35 1.78 -5.27
C PHE A 23 2.23 2.88 -4.68
N LYS A 24 2.05 4.13 -5.08
CA LYS A 24 2.69 5.26 -4.39
C LYS A 24 1.72 5.84 -3.38
N VAL A 25 2.21 6.05 -2.18
CA VAL A 25 1.46 6.53 -1.02
C VAL A 25 2.00 7.91 -0.66
N ALA A 26 1.15 8.93 -0.75
CA ALA A 26 1.47 10.27 -0.29
C ALA A 26 1.23 10.36 1.22
N LEU A 27 2.31 10.32 2.00
CA LEU A 27 2.28 10.53 3.44
C LEU A 27 2.56 12.00 3.78
N PRO A 28 2.18 12.48 4.97
CA PRO A 28 2.59 13.80 5.44
C PRO A 28 4.12 13.89 5.52
N GLY A 29 4.72 14.66 4.59
CA GLY A 29 6.17 14.93 4.58
C GLY A 29 7.04 13.93 3.82
N ARG A 30 6.47 12.85 3.26
CA ARG A 30 7.22 11.92 2.38
C ARG A 30 6.30 11.17 1.42
N THR A 31 6.86 10.65 0.33
CA THR A 31 6.18 9.70 -0.54
C THR A 31 6.78 8.33 -0.32
N LEU A 32 5.93 7.34 -0.08
CA LEU A 32 6.32 5.95 0.11
C LEU A 32 5.87 5.15 -1.11
N VAL A 33 6.68 4.20 -1.58
CA VAL A 33 6.30 3.33 -2.69
C VAL A 33 6.11 1.92 -2.12
N LEU A 34 4.89 1.41 -2.18
CA LEU A 34 4.53 0.07 -1.74
C LEU A 34 4.55 -0.93 -2.89
N PHE A 35 5.07 -2.12 -2.60
CA PHE A 35 4.99 -3.30 -3.44
C PHE A 35 4.19 -4.39 -2.75
N LEU A 36 3.18 -4.88 -3.44
CA LEU A 36 2.46 -6.09 -3.11
C LEU A 36 3.24 -7.29 -3.68
N LYS A 37 3.70 -8.17 -2.80
CA LYS A 37 4.28 -9.46 -3.18
C LYS A 37 3.50 -10.58 -2.53
N GLN A 38 3.32 -11.67 -3.24
CA GLN A 38 2.71 -12.87 -2.71
C GLN A 38 3.82 -13.85 -2.30
N ASP A 39 3.73 -14.41 -1.09
CA ASP A 39 4.62 -15.50 -0.69
C ASP A 39 4.19 -16.85 -1.30
N ASN A 40 4.98 -17.89 -1.02
CA ASN A 40 4.80 -19.22 -1.57
C ASN A 40 3.59 -19.97 -0.98
N GLU A 41 2.98 -19.45 0.10
CA GLU A 41 1.75 -19.93 0.72
C GLU A 41 0.52 -19.16 0.21
N GLY A 42 0.74 -18.15 -0.65
CA GLY A 42 -0.32 -17.36 -1.27
C GLY A 42 -0.75 -16.14 -0.45
N ALA A 43 -0.07 -15.82 0.65
CA ALA A 43 -0.39 -14.62 1.42
C ALA A 43 0.24 -13.35 0.82
N ASN A 44 -0.47 -12.24 0.98
CA ASN A 44 -0.10 -10.94 0.44
C ASN A 44 0.74 -10.17 1.47
N HIS A 45 1.89 -9.68 1.03
CA HIS A 45 2.81 -8.91 1.84
C HIS A 45 3.13 -7.56 1.20
N TRP A 46 3.20 -6.54 2.05
CA TRP A 46 3.34 -5.15 1.63
C TRP A 46 4.69 -4.58 2.05
N PHE A 47 5.54 -4.30 1.07
CA PHE A 47 6.92 -3.85 1.27
C PHE A 47 7.10 -2.42 0.78
N GLU A 48 7.96 -1.65 1.44
CA GLU A 48 8.44 -0.38 0.90
C GLU A 48 9.51 -0.65 -0.19
N ASP A 49 9.55 0.18 -1.22
CA ASP A 49 10.57 0.13 -2.27
C ASP A 49 11.98 0.23 -1.66
N GLY A 50 12.81 -0.76 -1.96
CA GLY A 50 14.16 -0.84 -1.40
C GLY A 50 14.25 -1.43 0.01
N THR A 51 13.14 -1.92 0.59
CA THR A 51 13.17 -2.69 1.84
C THR A 51 12.89 -4.17 1.61
N ASP A 52 13.63 -5.02 2.33
CA ASP A 52 13.46 -6.48 2.26
C ASP A 52 12.39 -7.00 3.23
N ASN A 53 11.87 -6.13 4.11
CA ASN A 53 10.92 -6.50 5.14
C ASN A 53 9.66 -5.64 5.10
N GLU A 54 8.53 -6.28 5.37
CA GLU A 54 7.28 -5.63 5.76
C GLU A 54 7.49 -4.96 7.12
N THR A 55 7.08 -3.70 7.23
CA THR A 55 7.03 -2.99 8.50
C THR A 55 5.58 -2.91 8.98
N PRO A 56 5.33 -2.65 10.27
CA PRO A 56 3.96 -2.41 10.75
C PRO A 56 3.25 -1.31 9.93
N GLU A 57 3.95 -0.23 9.57
CA GLU A 57 3.38 0.85 8.77
C GLU A 57 2.99 0.40 7.34
N THR A 58 3.88 -0.32 6.65
CA THR A 58 3.58 -0.79 5.28
C THR A 58 2.46 -1.82 5.27
N LYS A 59 2.38 -2.66 6.31
CA LYS A 59 1.28 -3.61 6.53
C LYS A 59 -0.05 -2.89 6.76
N GLU A 60 -0.09 -1.91 7.66
CA GLU A 60 -1.29 -1.14 7.98
C GLU A 60 -1.84 -0.43 6.72
N ILE A 61 -0.96 0.24 5.97
CA ILE A 61 -1.33 0.93 4.73
C ILE A 61 -1.77 -0.07 3.66
N GLY A 62 -1.05 -1.19 3.52
CA GLY A 62 -1.37 -2.26 2.59
C GLY A 62 -2.76 -2.85 2.81
N ILE A 63 -3.11 -3.17 4.06
CA ILE A 63 -4.45 -3.65 4.44
C ILE A 63 -5.54 -2.63 4.07
N ALA A 64 -5.28 -1.33 4.27
CA ALA A 64 -6.23 -0.28 3.90
C ALA A 64 -6.41 -0.18 2.37
N ILE A 65 -5.34 -0.40 1.59
CA ILE A 65 -5.41 -0.53 0.12
C ILE A 65 -6.22 -1.76 -0.28
N ASP A 66 -5.92 -2.95 0.27
CA ASP A 66 -6.65 -4.19 -0.01
C ASP A 66 -8.15 -4.04 0.30
N ASN A 67 -8.50 -3.46 1.45
CA ASN A 67 -9.88 -3.19 1.83
C ASN A 67 -10.60 -2.23 0.88
N TYR A 68 -9.90 -1.26 0.31
CA TYR A 68 -10.46 -0.37 -0.70
C TYR A 68 -10.69 -1.13 -2.01
N LEU A 69 -9.69 -1.87 -2.48
CA LEU A 69 -9.75 -2.63 -3.73
C LEU A 69 -10.80 -3.74 -3.69
N ALA A 70 -11.03 -4.39 -2.53
CA ALA A 70 -12.06 -5.41 -2.36
C ALA A 70 -13.49 -4.85 -2.35
N LYS A 71 -13.66 -3.53 -2.18
CA LYS A 71 -14.96 -2.84 -2.25
C LYS A 71 -15.28 -2.28 -3.64
N GLN A 72 -14.31 -2.31 -4.57
CA GLN A 72 -14.51 -1.94 -5.97
C GLN A 72 -15.04 -3.14 -6.76
#